data_AF-A0ABD3VXP6-F1
#
_entry.id   AF-A0ABD3VXP6-F1
#
_cell.length_a   1.000
_cell.length_b   1.000
_cell.length_c   1.000
_cell.angle_alpha   90.00
_cell.angle_beta   90.00
_cell.angle_gamma   90.00
#
_symmetry.space_group_name_H-M   'P 1'
#
loop_
_entity.id
_entity.type
_entity.pdbx_description
1 polymer ?
#
loop_
_entity_poly.entity_id
_entity_poly.type
_entity_poly.pdbx_seq_one_letter_code
_entity_poly.pdbx_strand_id
1 'polypeptide(L)'
;MYTRHLVELYFYMDFTYDEIAMILSIKHNMTISVRHLKRKLHELNLTRRKGYSDLDTVLSFIEYPLTASGQMHGYRWMCQKCLLNGLKVKKEDIRFMLRMLDPQGVKLRQRRCLRRQQYFSKGPKY
;
A
#
# COMPACT_ATOMS: atom_id res chain seq x y z
N MET A 1 11.68 21.64 -21.10
CA MET A 1 10.49 20.77 -21.24
C MET A 1 10.81 19.34 -21.69
N TYR A 2 11.82 19.11 -22.55
CA TYR A 2 12.20 17.79 -23.09
C TYR A 2 12.45 16.66 -22.07
N THR A 3 12.94 16.98 -20.87
CA THR A 3 13.27 15.96 -19.87
C THR A 3 12.07 15.18 -19.35
N ARG A 4 10.85 15.76 -19.34
CA ARG A 4 9.64 15.07 -18.89
C ARG A 4 9.16 14.04 -19.91
N HIS A 5 9.08 14.45 -21.19
CA HIS A 5 8.62 13.60 -22.27
C HIS A 5 9.53 12.37 -22.49
N LEU A 6 10.85 12.54 -22.38
CA LEU A 6 11.78 11.41 -22.48
C LEU A 6 11.63 10.43 -21.30
N VAL A 7 11.42 10.94 -20.08
CA VAL A 7 11.16 10.11 -18.91
C VAL A 7 9.87 9.32 -19.06
N GLU A 8 8.80 9.96 -19.56
CA GLU A 8 7.53 9.30 -19.90
C GLU A 8 7.73 8.19 -20.94
N LEU A 9 8.38 8.50 -22.07
CA LEU A 9 8.61 7.57 -23.16
C LEU A 9 9.36 6.32 -22.68
N TYR A 10 10.47 6.49 -21.95
CA TYR A 10 11.24 5.35 -21.45
C TYR A 10 10.51 4.60 -20.32
N PHE A 11 9.67 5.28 -19.54
CA PHE A 11 8.82 4.63 -18.56
C PHE A 11 7.76 3.74 -19.23
N TYR A 12 7.14 4.20 -20.32
CA TYR A 12 6.15 3.42 -21.08
C TYR A 12 6.77 2.27 -21.89
N MET A 13 8.07 2.34 -22.18
CA MET A 13 8.85 1.22 -22.73
C MET A 13 9.24 0.15 -21.68
N ASP A 14 8.72 0.27 -20.45
CA ASP A 14 8.95 -0.67 -19.33
C ASP A 14 10.42 -0.84 -18.91
N PHE A 15 11.31 0.10 -19.28
CA PHE A 15 12.68 0.12 -18.76
C PHE A 15 12.68 0.30 -17.23
N THR A 16 13.64 -0.34 -16.56
CA THR A 16 13.90 -0.17 -15.12
C THR A 16 14.37 1.26 -14.80
N TYR A 17 14.34 1.66 -13.53
CA TYR A 17 14.74 3.04 -13.18
C TYR A 17 16.21 3.31 -13.48
N ASP A 18 17.06 2.29 -13.34
CA ASP A 18 18.49 2.42 -13.57
C ASP A 18 18.79 2.50 -15.06
N GLU A 19 18.10 1.71 -15.90
CA GLU A 19 18.18 1.80 -17.36
C GLU A 19 17.70 3.16 -17.88
N ILE A 20 16.57 3.68 -17.37
CA ILE A 20 16.08 5.01 -17.76
C ILE A 20 17.14 6.07 -17.44
N ALA A 21 17.74 6.04 -16.25
CA ALA A 21 18.79 6.99 -15.86
C ALA A 21 20.03 6.86 -16.76
N MET A 22 20.42 5.62 -17.11
CA MET A 22 21.55 5.35 -18.00
C MET A 22 21.30 5.85 -19.43
N ILE A 23 20.13 5.56 -20.01
CA ILE A 23 19.76 5.98 -21.36
C ILE A 23 19.70 7.50 -21.46
N LEU A 24 19.16 8.18 -20.45
CA LEU A 24 19.14 9.65 -20.38
C LEU A 24 20.57 10.21 -20.34
N SER A 25 21.48 9.56 -19.62
CA SER A 25 22.87 9.98 -19.56
C SER A 25 23.60 9.78 -20.89
N ILE A 26 23.45 8.62 -21.53
CA ILE A 26 24.23 8.23 -22.72
C ILE A 26 23.66 8.86 -24.00
N LYS A 27 22.35 8.78 -24.22
CA LYS A 27 21.73 9.21 -25.48
C LYS A 27 21.35 10.69 -25.50
N HIS A 28 21.10 11.28 -24.33
CA HIS A 28 20.59 12.66 -24.21
C HIS A 28 21.52 13.59 -23.43
N ASN A 29 22.68 13.10 -22.97
CA ASN A 29 23.64 13.84 -22.15
C ASN A 29 23.00 14.46 -20.89
N MET A 30 21.99 13.80 -20.32
CA MET A 30 21.26 14.24 -19.13
C MET A 30 21.60 13.33 -17.94
N THR A 31 22.52 13.78 -17.10
CA THR A 31 22.87 13.06 -15.88
C THR A 31 21.81 13.32 -14.80
N ILE A 32 21.06 12.28 -14.44
CA ILE A 32 20.09 12.35 -13.33
C ILE A 32 20.32 11.19 -12.37
N SER A 33 20.21 11.47 -11.07
CA SER A 33 20.19 10.42 -10.07
C SER A 33 18.86 9.67 -10.10
N VAL A 34 18.88 8.38 -9.75
CA VAL A 34 17.68 7.55 -9.64
C VAL A 34 16.65 8.15 -8.66
N ARG A 35 17.13 8.81 -7.58
CA ARG A 35 16.25 9.55 -6.65
C ARG A 35 15.52 10.69 -7.36
N HIS A 36 16.22 11.47 -8.19
CA HIS A 36 15.61 12.55 -8.95
C HIS A 36 14.63 12.01 -10.00
N LEU A 37 14.99 10.92 -10.70
CA LEU A 37 14.10 10.24 -11.62
C LEU A 37 12.79 9.80 -10.94
N LYS A 38 12.88 9.12 -9.79
CA LYS A 38 11.70 8.68 -9.03
C LYS A 38 10.83 9.86 -8.58
N ARG A 39 11.43 10.99 -8.20
CA ARG A 39 10.69 12.22 -7.88
C ARG A 39 9.94 12.76 -9.11
N LYS A 40 10.59 12.84 -10.27
CA LYS A 40 9.93 13.26 -11.52
C LYS A 40 8.79 12.34 -11.92
N LEU A 41 8.98 11.02 -11.82
CA LEU A 41 7.91 10.05 -12.10
C LEU A 41 6.71 10.25 -11.17
N HIS A 42 6.96 10.54 -9.89
CA HIS A 42 5.90 10.86 -8.93
C HIS A 42 5.16 12.16 -9.30
N GLU A 43 5.86 13.23 -9.68
CA GLU A 43 5.24 14.47 -10.17
C GLU A 43 4.37 14.25 -11.42
N LEU A 44 4.72 13.27 -12.25
CA LEU A 44 3.99 12.88 -13.46
C LEU A 44 2.89 11.83 -13.20
N ASN A 45 2.65 11.44 -11.93
CA ASN A 45 1.74 10.35 -11.55
C ASN A 45 2.04 8.99 -12.23
N LEU A 46 3.29 8.77 -12.65
CA LEU A 46 3.74 7.54 -13.26
C LEU A 46 4.18 6.54 -12.19
N THR A 47 3.41 5.46 -12.04
CA THR A 47 3.68 4.40 -11.07
C THR A 47 3.67 3.04 -11.74
N ARG A 48 4.63 2.18 -11.40
CA ARG A 48 4.65 0.78 -11.85
C ARG A 48 3.69 -0.12 -11.07
N ARG A 49 3.12 0.36 -9.95
CA ARG A 49 2.16 -0.41 -9.16
C ARG A 49 0.83 -0.46 -9.90
N LYS A 50 0.55 -1.60 -10.54
CA LYS A 50 -0.69 -1.90 -11.27
C LYS A 50 -1.40 -3.11 -10.63
N GLY A 51 -2.66 -3.31 -11.01
CA GLY A 51 -3.45 -4.48 -10.60
C GLY A 51 -3.78 -4.48 -9.12
N TYR A 52 -4.33 -3.38 -8.62
CA TYR A 52 -4.93 -3.36 -7.29
C TYR A 52 -6.14 -4.30 -7.27
N SER A 53 -6.31 -5.01 -6.16
CA SER A 53 -7.50 -5.81 -5.92
C SER A 53 -8.72 -4.91 -5.84
N ASP A 54 -9.85 -5.46 -6.28
CA ASP A 54 -11.13 -4.78 -6.18
C ASP A 54 -11.46 -4.41 -4.72
N LEU A 55 -12.08 -3.23 -4.55
CA LEU A 55 -12.30 -2.66 -3.22
C LEU A 55 -13.31 -3.48 -2.42
N ASP A 56 -14.34 -4.03 -3.07
CA ASP A 56 -15.36 -4.85 -2.39
C ASP A 56 -14.76 -6.15 -1.88
N THR A 57 -13.92 -6.79 -2.71
CA THR A 57 -13.17 -8.00 -2.32
C THR A 57 -12.28 -7.74 -1.10
N VAL A 58 -11.59 -6.59 -1.06
CA VAL A 58 -10.73 -6.20 0.06
C VAL A 58 -11.57 -5.86 1.30
N LEU A 59 -12.72 -5.22 1.12
CA LEU A 59 -13.62 -4.86 2.21
C LEU A 59 -14.14 -6.11 2.92
N SER A 60 -14.67 -7.07 2.16
CA SER A 60 -15.13 -8.35 2.72
C SER A 60 -14.02 -9.11 3.45
N PHE A 61 -12.79 -9.07 2.91
CA PHE A 61 -11.63 -9.65 3.58
C PHE A 61 -11.30 -8.97 4.91
N ILE A 62 -11.50 -7.66 5.04
CA ILE A 62 -11.22 -6.90 6.27
C ILE A 62 -12.33 -7.06 7.31
N GLU A 63 -13.58 -7.16 6.89
CA GLU A 63 -14.73 -7.34 7.78
C GLU A 63 -14.64 -8.62 8.61
N TYR A 64 -14.27 -9.75 7.98
CA TYR A 64 -14.20 -11.04 8.66
C TYR A 64 -13.23 -11.05 9.87
N PRO A 65 -11.97 -10.58 9.77
CA PRO A 65 -11.10 -10.44 10.92
C PRO A 65 -11.64 -9.49 11.99
N LEU A 66 -12.27 -8.38 11.61
CA LEU A 66 -12.74 -7.36 12.56
C LEU A 66 -13.85 -7.85 13.49
N THR A 67 -14.65 -8.83 13.08
CA THR A 67 -15.65 -9.45 13.97
C THR A 67 -15.00 -10.39 15.00
N ALA A 68 -13.81 -10.91 14.71
CA ALA A 68 -13.04 -11.80 15.57
C ALA A 68 -11.88 -11.07 16.28
N SER A 69 -10.67 -11.64 16.25
CA SER A 69 -9.46 -11.08 16.89
C SER A 69 -8.85 -9.87 16.16
N GLY A 70 -9.44 -9.47 15.03
CA GLY A 70 -8.92 -8.45 14.12
C GLY A 70 -8.92 -7.02 14.66
N GLN A 71 -9.74 -6.74 15.67
CA GLN A 71 -10.03 -5.38 16.18
C GLN A 71 -8.78 -4.66 16.73
N MET A 72 -7.82 -5.41 17.25
CA MET A 72 -6.58 -4.83 17.79
C MET A 72 -5.58 -4.43 16.69
N HIS A 73 -5.79 -4.89 15.46
CA HIS A 73 -4.82 -4.68 14.40
C HIS A 73 -4.97 -3.30 13.77
N GLY A 74 -3.85 -2.57 13.71
CA GLY A 74 -3.79 -1.31 12.99
C GLY A 74 -3.78 -1.50 11.47
N TYR A 75 -4.02 -0.43 10.74
CA TYR A 75 -4.06 -0.44 9.27
C TYR A 75 -2.77 -1.01 8.64
N ARG A 76 -1.60 -0.76 9.25
CA ARG A 76 -0.33 -1.31 8.75
C ARG A 76 -0.32 -2.83 8.78
N TRP A 77 -0.83 -3.42 9.86
CA TRP A 77 -0.88 -4.87 10.02
C TRP A 77 -1.98 -5.48 9.15
N MET A 78 -3.12 -4.78 9.00
CA MET A 78 -4.17 -5.19 8.07
C MET A 78 -3.71 -5.17 6.60
N CYS A 79 -2.91 -4.16 6.21
CA CYS A 79 -2.25 -4.12 4.90
C CYS A 79 -1.36 -5.33 4.69
N GLN A 80 -0.56 -5.70 5.69
CA GLN A 80 0.31 -6.87 5.60
C GLN A 80 -0.51 -8.16 5.46
N LYS A 81 -1.62 -8.30 6.19
CA LYS A 81 -2.54 -9.44 6.04
C LYS A 81 -3.10 -9.54 4.63
N CYS A 82 -3.57 -8.43 4.07
CA CYS A 82 -4.07 -8.41 2.69
C CYS A 82 -2.98 -8.90 1.71
N LEU A 83 -1.76 -8.36 1.83
CA LEU A 83 -0.63 -8.77 0.99
C LEU A 83 -0.29 -10.26 1.13
N LEU A 84 -0.28 -10.80 2.36
CA LEU A 84 -0.03 -12.22 2.62
C LEU A 84 -1.13 -13.14 2.06
N ASN A 85 -2.34 -12.62 1.88
CA ASN A 85 -3.46 -13.33 1.26
C ASN A 85 -3.60 -13.02 -0.24
N GLY A 86 -2.55 -12.49 -0.88
CA GLY A 86 -2.52 -12.22 -2.32
C GLY A 86 -3.26 -10.95 -2.77
N LEU A 87 -3.81 -10.16 -1.85
CA LEU A 87 -4.50 -8.91 -2.17
C LEU A 87 -3.50 -7.76 -2.35
N LYS A 88 -3.59 -7.06 -3.47
CA LYS A 88 -2.79 -5.87 -3.76
C LYS A 88 -3.59 -4.62 -3.41
N VAL A 89 -3.17 -3.92 -2.36
CA VAL A 89 -3.97 -2.87 -1.71
C VAL A 89 -3.15 -1.60 -1.50
N LYS A 90 -3.77 -0.42 -1.56
CA LYS A 90 -3.13 0.81 -1.09
C LYS A 90 -3.31 0.93 0.42
N LYS A 91 -2.29 1.47 1.09
CA LYS A 91 -2.33 1.67 2.54
C LYS A 91 -3.43 2.64 2.97
N GLU A 92 -3.66 3.68 2.17
CA GLU A 92 -4.72 4.66 2.44
C GLU A 92 -6.11 4.01 2.31
N ASP A 93 -6.36 3.18 1.29
CA ASP A 93 -7.65 2.50 1.11
C ASP A 93 -8.00 1.68 2.37
N ILE A 94 -7.05 0.89 2.89
CA ILE A 94 -7.24 0.12 4.13
C ILE A 94 -7.46 1.04 5.34
N ARG A 95 -6.75 2.16 5.41
CA ARG A 95 -6.94 3.14 6.48
C ARG A 95 -8.35 3.73 6.45
N PHE A 96 -8.87 4.05 5.27
CA PHE A 96 -10.23 4.53 5.07
C PHE A 96 -11.25 3.43 5.41
N MET A 97 -11.10 2.23 4.88
CA MET A 97 -11.96 1.07 5.17
C MET A 97 -12.04 0.80 6.67
N LEU A 98 -10.91 0.73 7.37
CA LEU A 98 -10.89 0.52 8.82
C LEU A 98 -11.55 1.66 9.61
N ARG A 99 -11.47 2.90 9.13
CA ARG A 99 -12.16 4.04 9.76
C ARG A 99 -13.66 3.95 9.55
N MET A 100 -14.13 3.43 8.41
CA MET A 100 -15.54 3.21 8.14
C MET A 100 -16.11 2.03 8.92
N LEU A 101 -15.39 0.90 8.96
CA LEU A 101 -15.82 -0.34 9.62
C LEU A 101 -15.69 -0.29 11.16
N ASP A 102 -14.60 0.27 11.68
CA ASP A 102 -14.32 0.33 13.13
C ASP A 102 -13.80 1.72 13.56
N PRO A 103 -14.64 2.77 13.48
CA PRO A 103 -14.25 4.14 13.85
C PRO A 103 -13.81 4.24 15.31
N GLN A 104 -14.44 3.45 16.20
CA GLN A 104 -14.14 3.48 17.63
C GLN A 104 -12.78 2.83 17.94
N GLY A 105 -12.50 1.64 17.41
CA GLY A 105 -11.20 0.99 17.58
C GLY A 105 -10.07 1.77 16.92
N VAL A 106 -10.32 2.49 15.82
CA VAL A 106 -9.35 3.45 15.26
C VAL A 106 -9.07 4.59 16.25
N LYS A 107 -10.09 5.22 16.84
CA LYS A 107 -9.92 6.29 17.85
C LYS A 107 -9.17 5.79 19.09
N LEU A 108 -9.52 4.60 19.59
CA LEU A 108 -8.86 3.95 20.72
C LEU A 108 -7.38 3.70 20.44
N ARG A 109 -7.04 3.14 19.27
CA ARG A 109 -5.65 2.95 18.82
C ARG A 109 -4.89 4.25 18.69
N GLN A 110 -5.53 5.29 18.15
CA GLN A 110 -4.93 6.62 18.04
C GLN A 110 -4.58 7.21 19.41
N ARG A 111 -5.42 6.96 20.42
CA ARG A 111 -5.17 7.31 21.83
C ARG A 111 -4.22 6.36 22.56
N ARG A 112 -3.72 5.32 21.88
CA ARG A 112 -2.92 4.22 22.45
C ARG A 112 -3.65 3.42 23.54
N CYS A 113 -4.98 3.42 23.51
CA CYS A 113 -5.84 2.65 24.42
C CYS A 113 -6.29 1.37 23.72
N LEU A 114 -5.42 0.35 23.65
CA LEU A 114 -5.80 -0.93 23.05
C LEU A 114 -6.84 -1.65 23.92
N ARG A 115 -7.85 -2.25 23.28
CA ARG A 115 -8.78 -3.14 23.98
C ARG A 115 -8.02 -4.40 24.37
N ARG A 116 -8.23 -4.90 25.59
CA ARG A 116 -7.66 -6.19 26.02
C ARG A 116 -8.30 -7.30 25.21
N GLN A 117 -7.49 -8.17 24.61
CA GLN A 117 -7.98 -9.37 23.92
C GLN A 117 -8.66 -10.31 24.93
N GLN A 118 -9.83 -10.82 24.55
CA GLN A 118 -10.49 -11.90 25.27
C GLN A 118 -10.02 -13.24 24.70
N TYR A 119 -9.45 -14.09 25.56
CA TYR A 119 -9.04 -15.44 25.20
C TYR A 119 -10.15 -16.41 25.62
N PHE A 120 -10.70 -17.13 24.66
CA PHE A 120 -11.66 -18.21 24.92
C PHE A 120 -10.92 -19.54 24.76
N SER A 121 -10.62 -20.19 25.87
CA SER A 121 -10.07 -21.54 25.90
C SER A 121 -11.15 -22.51 26.37
N LYS A 122 -11.33 -23.64 25.67
CA LYS A 122 -12.14 -24.74 26.21
C LYS A 122 -11.47 -25.28 27.47
N GLY A 123 -12.22 -25.35 28.56
CA GLY A 123 -11.75 -25.98 29.79
C GLY A 123 -11.65 -27.50 29.65
N PRO A 124 -11.00 -28.20 30.59
CA PRO A 124 -10.75 -29.65 30.54
C PRO A 124 -12.01 -30.55 30.55
N LYS A 125 -13.21 -29.99 30.50
CA LYS A 125 -14.50 -30.71 30.46
C LYS A 125 -15.39 -30.34 29.25
N TYR A 126 -14.82 -29.83 28.15
CA TYR A 126 -15.52 -29.38 26.93
C TYR A 126 -14.80 -29.76 25.62
#